data_AF-A0A354YDR7-F1
#
_entry.id   AF-A0A354YDR7-F1
#
_cell.length_a   1.000
_cell.length_b   1.000
_cell.length_c   1.000
_cell.angle_alpha   90.00
_cell.angle_beta   90.00
_cell.angle_gamma   90.00
#
_symmetry.space_group_name_H-M   'P 1'
#
loop_
_entity.id
_entity.type
_entity.pdbx_description
1 polymer ?
#
loop_
_entity_poly.entity_id
_entity_poly.type
_entity_poly.pdbx_seq_one_letter_code
_entity_poly.pdbx_strand_id
1 'polypeptide(L)'
;MARPFILVGDKLDHGGSVVSGSGDTDVSGKPVARVGDRVTCSRHGGTTIVSGDDSVLIDGRPVARHGDKTACGGMLISSQNIAFVDAGGGNRSSVGGSAPGLTAVAAFVAGAASVAGAASAAGRPAAFDQAIRFVGPDGGALAGINYVLHLANGETRKGVTDDDGTTERVETQTQESLIRAELSPAKPAASCCSRDAAGNESVAIDLAGVSTTSAEIGTSVQKVEAKGHERPLTDGEIAMARSVFGGAVDYSSVKVHNHGYWMFLGFQDGNTAVTPNGQMYMPSDIYKDDYSLDGLDQSLFMHEMAHVWQYQLGYGVKWHGLTVTSRGAEAYRYAITPGKTLADYNMEQQADIISDYYMIVVANDAPNARGSGGTPAQLQSVLADFLANPGSKENLPR
;
A
#
# COMPACT_ATOMS: atom_id res chain seq x y z
N MET A 1 6.26 25.68 3.35
CA MET A 1 7.48 25.73 4.19
C MET A 1 7.62 24.38 4.84
N ALA A 2 8.72 23.70 4.53
CA ALA A 2 9.07 22.41 5.09
C ALA A 2 9.09 22.44 6.62
N ARG A 3 8.35 21.52 7.26
CA ARG A 3 8.32 21.36 8.72
C ARG A 3 8.98 20.01 9.07
N PRO A 4 10.13 20.01 9.76
CA PRO A 4 10.81 18.78 10.16
C PRO A 4 9.98 17.89 11.07
N PHE A 5 10.16 16.58 10.98
CA PHE A 5 9.53 15.61 11.87
C PHE A 5 10.04 15.76 13.31
N ILE A 6 9.16 15.46 14.25
CA ILE A 6 9.46 15.38 15.68
C ILE A 6 9.89 13.96 16.00
N LEU A 7 10.97 13.81 16.76
CA LEU A 7 11.50 12.54 17.22
C LEU A 7 11.37 12.40 18.74
N VAL A 8 11.48 11.18 19.25
CA VAL A 8 11.60 10.94 20.69
C VAL A 8 12.82 11.67 21.24
N GLY A 9 12.61 12.41 22.33
CA GLY A 9 13.61 13.29 22.96
C GLY A 9 13.50 14.76 22.56
N ASP A 10 12.79 15.09 21.48
CA ASP A 10 12.56 16.48 21.06
C ASP A 10 11.77 17.28 22.09
N LYS A 11 11.99 18.60 22.11
CA LYS A 11 11.58 19.48 23.21
C LYS A 11 10.27 20.20 22.94
N LEU A 12 9.68 20.73 24.01
CA LEU A 12 8.55 21.65 23.95
C LEU A 12 9.00 23.08 24.23
N ASP A 13 8.32 24.05 23.64
CA ASP A 13 8.57 25.49 23.79
C ASP A 13 8.63 25.99 25.23
N HIS A 14 7.87 25.39 26.14
CA HIS A 14 7.85 25.79 27.56
C HIS A 14 8.34 24.70 28.51
N GLY A 15 9.15 23.76 28.01
CA GLY A 15 9.83 22.73 28.79
C GLY A 15 9.11 21.38 28.79
N GLY A 16 9.89 20.32 28.63
CA GLY A 16 9.41 18.96 28.48
C GLY A 16 10.07 18.24 27.31
N SER A 17 9.67 16.99 27.06
CA SER A 17 10.10 16.25 25.88
C SER A 17 9.11 15.17 25.46
N VAL A 18 9.19 14.79 24.18
CA VAL A 18 8.51 13.61 23.64
C VAL A 18 9.15 12.35 24.21
N VAL A 19 8.33 11.43 24.71
CA VAL A 19 8.80 10.22 25.43
C VAL A 19 8.35 8.91 24.79
N SER A 20 7.45 8.95 23.79
CA SER A 20 7.16 7.80 22.94
C SER A 20 7.07 8.22 21.48
N GLY A 21 7.32 7.27 20.60
CA GLY A 21 7.25 7.44 19.16
C GLY A 21 6.82 6.13 18.52
N SER A 22 7.05 5.98 17.22
CA SER A 22 6.90 4.73 16.49
C SER A 22 7.74 3.62 17.11
N GLY A 23 7.25 2.38 17.04
CA GLY A 23 8.04 1.20 17.38
C GLY A 23 8.95 0.75 16.23
N ASP A 24 8.66 1.25 15.02
CA ASP A 24 9.10 0.65 13.77
C ASP A 24 9.73 1.65 12.80
N THR A 25 9.51 2.95 13.02
CA THR A 25 10.02 4.06 12.19
C THR A 25 10.88 5.01 13.02
N ASP A 26 12.14 5.16 12.63
CA ASP A 26 13.08 6.09 13.25
C ASP A 26 13.75 6.99 12.20
N VAL A 27 14.31 8.10 12.68
CA VAL A 27 15.24 8.93 11.91
C VAL A 27 16.55 8.94 12.67
N SER A 28 17.59 8.35 12.06
CA SER A 28 18.92 8.21 12.65
C SER A 28 18.91 7.53 14.02
N GLY A 29 18.12 6.46 14.17
CA GLY A 29 18.00 5.67 15.40
C GLY A 29 17.10 6.29 16.48
N LYS A 30 16.40 7.39 16.19
CA LYS A 30 15.44 8.01 17.11
C LYS A 30 14.01 7.88 16.58
N PRO A 31 13.09 7.25 17.35
CA PRO A 31 11.73 7.02 16.89
C PRO A 31 10.98 8.29 16.49
N VAL A 32 10.24 8.24 15.38
CA VAL A 32 9.42 9.37 14.92
C VAL A 32 8.14 9.46 15.75
N ALA A 33 7.78 10.68 16.15
CA ALA A 33 6.58 10.97 16.94
C ALA A 33 5.36 11.23 16.05
N ARG A 34 4.19 10.78 16.51
CA ARG A 34 2.91 10.85 15.80
C ARG A 34 1.82 11.42 16.71
N VAL A 35 0.70 11.88 16.13
CA VAL A 35 -0.50 12.28 16.88
C VAL A 35 -0.97 11.15 17.77
N GLY A 36 -1.05 11.39 19.07
CA GLY A 36 -1.36 10.40 20.12
C GLY A 36 -0.14 9.95 20.96
N ASP A 37 1.09 10.27 20.54
CA ASP A 37 2.29 9.82 21.27
C ASP A 37 2.48 10.65 22.54
N ARG A 38 3.06 10.00 23.56
CA ARG A 38 3.20 10.54 24.91
C ARG A 38 4.31 11.58 24.97
N VAL A 39 4.03 12.61 25.75
CA VAL A 39 4.93 13.73 26.02
C VAL A 39 4.93 14.00 27.51
N THR A 40 6.10 14.34 28.05
CA THR A 40 6.19 14.88 29.42
C THR A 40 6.39 16.38 29.34
N CYS A 41 5.40 17.18 29.76
CA CYS A 41 5.50 18.63 29.88
C CYS A 41 6.03 18.98 31.29
N SER A 42 7.01 19.87 31.37
CA SER A 42 7.59 20.30 32.67
C SER A 42 6.62 21.10 33.54
N ARG A 43 5.53 21.63 32.96
CA ARG A 43 4.52 22.42 33.70
C ARG A 43 3.27 21.63 34.07
N HIS A 44 2.83 20.72 33.20
CA HIS A 44 1.53 20.05 33.31
C HIS A 44 1.63 18.52 33.46
N GLY A 45 2.84 17.96 33.48
CA GLY A 45 3.06 16.52 33.58
C GLY A 45 2.82 15.78 32.26
N GLY A 46 2.35 14.53 32.33
CA GLY A 46 2.11 13.69 31.16
C GLY A 46 0.98 14.21 30.26
N THR A 47 1.23 14.27 28.95
CA THR A 47 0.27 14.68 27.93
C THR A 47 0.51 13.91 26.63
N THR A 48 -0.20 14.26 25.56
CA THR A 48 -0.08 13.63 24.24
C THR A 48 0.02 14.67 23.13
N ILE A 49 0.56 14.26 21.99
CA ILE A 49 0.55 15.07 20.75
C ILE A 49 -0.87 15.04 20.16
N VAL A 50 -1.42 16.20 19.78
CA VAL A 50 -2.81 16.31 19.28
C VAL A 50 -2.92 16.90 17.88
N SER A 51 -1.84 17.45 17.32
CA SER A 51 -1.81 17.89 15.92
C SER A 51 -0.62 17.28 15.18
N GLY A 52 -0.79 17.10 13.87
CA GLY A 52 0.19 16.49 12.99
C GLY A 52 -0.10 16.84 11.54
N ASP A 53 0.47 16.08 10.61
CA ASP A 53 0.09 16.08 9.20
C ASP A 53 -0.58 14.77 8.82
N ASP A 54 -1.80 14.84 8.30
CA ASP A 54 -2.59 13.68 7.88
C ASP A 54 -2.29 13.24 6.44
N SER A 55 -1.49 14.00 5.68
CA SER A 55 -0.96 13.57 4.38
C SER A 55 0.21 12.60 4.52
N VAL A 56 0.84 12.52 5.70
CA VAL A 56 1.91 11.57 6.00
C VAL A 56 1.58 10.79 7.27
N LEU A 57 1.21 9.53 7.09
CA LEU A 57 0.86 8.62 8.17
C LEU A 57 2.05 7.71 8.47
N ILE A 58 2.46 7.64 9.73
CA ILE A 58 3.46 6.69 10.23
C ILE A 58 2.72 5.74 11.18
N ASP A 59 2.78 4.44 10.91
CA ASP A 59 2.00 3.40 11.60
C ASP A 59 0.50 3.75 11.71
N GLY A 60 -0.06 4.26 10.61
CA GLY A 60 -1.48 4.65 10.51
C GLY A 60 -1.86 5.93 11.26
N ARG A 61 -0.90 6.68 11.85
CA ARG A 61 -1.17 7.90 12.61
C ARG A 61 -0.48 9.12 11.99
N PRO A 62 -1.12 10.31 11.98
CA PRO A 62 -0.52 11.53 11.44
C PRO A 62 0.84 11.85 12.07
N VAL A 63 1.86 12.14 11.25
CA VAL A 63 3.21 12.48 11.74
C VAL A 63 3.21 13.82 12.47
N ALA A 64 3.93 13.91 13.59
CA ALA A 64 4.10 15.16 14.31
C ALA A 64 5.29 15.96 13.73
N ARG A 65 5.11 17.26 13.53
CA ARG A 65 6.12 18.14 12.92
C ARG A 65 6.49 19.30 13.83
N HIS A 66 7.61 19.95 13.53
CA HIS A 66 8.02 21.20 14.16
C HIS A 66 6.87 22.21 14.15
N GLY A 67 6.46 22.68 15.32
CA GLY A 67 5.34 23.62 15.49
C GLY A 67 4.00 22.97 15.85
N ASP A 68 3.86 21.65 15.76
CA ASP A 68 2.63 20.95 16.13
C ASP A 68 2.44 20.94 17.65
N LYS A 69 1.21 20.70 18.10
CA LYS A 69 0.75 20.95 19.46
C LYS A 69 0.51 19.68 20.25
N THR A 70 0.69 19.81 21.55
CA THR A 70 0.29 18.82 22.56
C THR A 70 -1.03 19.20 23.22
N ALA A 71 -1.71 18.26 23.88
CA ALA A 71 -3.01 18.50 24.50
C ALA A 71 -2.95 19.59 25.59
N CYS A 72 -1.79 19.80 26.23
CA CYS A 72 -1.57 20.90 27.17
C CYS A 72 -1.24 22.25 26.50
N GLY A 73 -1.29 22.34 25.17
CA GLY A 73 -1.05 23.55 24.38
C GLY A 73 0.42 23.83 24.04
N GLY A 74 1.37 23.00 24.49
CA GLY A 74 2.79 23.18 24.21
C GLY A 74 3.16 22.85 22.76
N MET A 75 4.10 23.60 22.22
CA MET A 75 4.58 23.47 20.84
C MET A 75 5.80 22.57 20.76
N LEU A 76 5.79 21.62 19.82
CA LEU A 76 6.92 20.71 19.58
C LEU A 76 8.03 21.40 18.78
N ILE A 77 9.28 21.19 19.20
CA ILE A 77 10.48 21.76 18.61
C ILE A 77 11.38 20.62 18.14
N SER A 78 11.46 20.43 16.83
CA SER A 78 12.37 19.44 16.22
C SER A 78 13.84 19.77 16.47
N SER A 79 14.65 18.75 16.77
CA SER A 79 16.11 18.88 16.87
C SER A 79 16.85 18.56 15.56
N GLN A 80 16.12 18.25 14.48
CA GLN A 80 16.67 17.79 13.21
C GLN A 80 16.02 18.50 12.01
N ASN A 81 16.67 18.46 10.85
CA ASN A 81 16.21 19.05 9.60
C ASN A 81 16.38 18.12 8.37
N ILE A 82 16.59 16.83 8.62
CA ILE A 82 16.86 15.78 7.61
C ILE A 82 15.54 15.21 7.07
N ALA A 83 14.57 14.93 7.95
CA ALA A 83 13.25 14.42 7.58
C ALA A 83 12.18 15.49 7.80
N PHE A 84 11.45 15.87 6.76
CA PHE A 84 10.45 16.94 6.78
C PHE A 84 9.31 16.71 5.77
N VAL A 85 8.18 17.39 5.99
CA VAL A 85 7.08 17.51 5.02
C VAL A 85 7.02 18.94 4.50
N ASP A 86 6.97 19.12 3.17
CA ASP A 86 6.68 20.42 2.57
C ASP A 86 5.17 20.66 2.47
N ALA A 87 4.75 21.88 2.80
CA ALA A 87 3.34 22.25 2.76
C ALA A 87 2.92 22.52 1.32
N GLY A 88 2.41 21.50 0.63
CA GLY A 88 1.63 21.68 -0.59
C GLY A 88 0.33 22.41 -0.28
N GLY A 89 0.11 23.56 -0.91
CA GLY A 89 -1.07 24.41 -0.70
C GLY A 89 -2.37 23.72 -1.13
N GLY A 90 -3.04 23.06 -0.19
CA GLY A 90 -4.40 22.55 -0.33
C GLY A 90 -5.40 23.49 0.38
N ASN A 91 -6.21 24.17 -0.42
CA ASN A 91 -7.24 25.10 -0.01
C ASN A 91 -8.24 24.43 0.97
N ARG A 92 -8.27 24.87 2.24
CA ARG A 92 -9.26 24.42 3.23
C ARG A 92 -10.59 25.13 2.97
N SER A 93 -11.49 24.49 2.24
CA SER A 93 -12.90 24.88 2.26
C SER A 93 -13.56 24.28 3.49
N SER A 94 -13.60 25.07 4.57
CA SER A 94 -14.45 24.84 5.73
C SER A 94 -15.92 25.00 5.33
N VAL A 95 -16.67 23.92 5.22
CA VAL A 95 -18.14 23.98 5.18
C VAL A 95 -18.64 23.97 6.62
N GLY A 96 -18.74 25.17 7.20
CA GLY A 96 -19.53 25.42 8.39
C GLY A 96 -20.99 25.63 7.98
N GLY A 97 -21.88 24.77 8.45
CA GLY A 97 -23.32 24.94 8.30
C GLY A 97 -23.86 26.04 9.23
N SER A 98 -24.78 26.86 8.72
CA SER A 98 -25.82 27.55 9.49
C SER A 98 -26.92 28.05 8.55
N ALA A 99 -28.16 27.93 9.03
CA ALA A 99 -29.45 28.01 8.34
C ALA A 99 -29.79 29.37 7.67
N PRO A 100 -30.74 29.41 6.71
CA PRO A 100 -31.24 30.65 6.14
C PRO A 100 -32.47 31.18 6.91
N GLY A 101 -32.43 32.48 7.22
CA GLY A 101 -33.58 33.29 7.63
C GLY A 101 -34.27 33.92 6.41
N LEU A 102 -35.59 34.05 6.54
CA LEU A 102 -36.59 34.50 5.58
C LEU A 102 -36.35 35.92 5.02
N THR A 103 -36.73 36.17 3.76
CA THR A 103 -37.78 37.16 3.41
C THR A 103 -38.23 36.99 1.96
N ALA A 104 -39.54 37.11 1.78
CA ALA A 104 -40.29 36.94 0.55
C ALA A 104 -40.26 38.17 -0.37
N VAL A 105 -40.43 37.97 -1.68
CA VAL A 105 -41.32 38.80 -2.51
C VAL A 105 -41.97 37.93 -3.59
N ALA A 106 -43.28 38.08 -3.73
CA ALA A 106 -44.17 37.35 -4.63
C ALA A 106 -44.16 37.90 -6.07
N ALA A 107 -44.47 37.04 -7.05
CA ALA A 107 -45.24 37.40 -8.23
C ALA A 107 -45.93 36.17 -8.87
N PHE A 108 -47.24 36.30 -9.05
CA PHE A 108 -48.21 35.43 -9.71
C PHE A 108 -47.90 35.22 -11.21
N VAL A 109 -48.28 34.06 -11.80
CA VAL A 109 -49.38 33.90 -12.79
C VAL A 109 -49.71 32.40 -12.97
N ALA A 110 -51.00 32.16 -13.20
CA ALA A 110 -51.79 30.93 -13.23
C ALA A 110 -51.42 29.84 -14.27
N GLY A 111 -51.85 28.61 -13.95
CA GLY A 111 -51.96 27.50 -14.90
C GLY A 111 -52.48 26.23 -14.23
N ALA A 112 -53.80 26.04 -14.21
CA ALA A 112 -54.47 24.86 -13.67
C ALA A 112 -54.30 23.65 -14.59
N ALA A 113 -53.90 22.50 -14.02
CA ALA A 113 -54.32 21.18 -14.50
C ALA A 113 -54.14 20.14 -13.38
N SER A 114 -55.26 19.55 -12.97
CA SER A 114 -55.40 18.44 -12.04
C SER A 114 -54.78 17.16 -12.59
N VAL A 115 -53.92 16.50 -11.81
CA VAL A 115 -53.76 15.05 -11.83
C VAL A 115 -53.61 14.53 -10.40
N ALA A 116 -54.29 13.41 -10.18
CA ALA A 116 -54.46 12.71 -8.92
C ALA A 116 -53.14 12.45 -8.18
N GLY A 117 -53.24 12.43 -6.86
CA GLY A 117 -52.14 12.09 -5.97
C GLY A 117 -51.51 10.75 -6.34
N ALA A 118 -50.28 10.81 -6.85
CA ALA A 118 -49.36 9.70 -6.75
C ALA A 118 -48.86 9.66 -5.31
N ALA A 119 -49.38 8.71 -4.54
CA ALA A 119 -48.76 8.29 -3.31
C ALA A 119 -47.27 8.01 -3.60
N SER A 120 -46.40 8.58 -2.77
CA SER A 120 -44.98 8.31 -2.74
C SER A 120 -44.75 6.79 -2.80
N ALA A 121 -43.98 6.34 -3.79
CA ALA A 121 -43.51 4.98 -3.91
C ALA A 121 -42.53 4.68 -2.77
N ALA A 122 -43.07 4.33 -1.60
CA ALA A 122 -42.37 3.40 -0.71
C ALA A 122 -42.29 2.07 -1.48
N GLY A 123 -41.10 1.75 -1.99
CA GLY A 123 -40.84 0.58 -2.83
C GLY A 123 -41.35 -0.70 -2.16
N ARG A 124 -41.93 -1.61 -2.96
CA ARG A 124 -42.27 -2.96 -2.47
C ARG A 124 -41.01 -3.61 -1.89
N PRO A 125 -41.10 -4.31 -0.74
CA PRO A 125 -39.96 -5.02 -0.19
C PRO A 125 -39.39 -5.99 -1.22
N ALA A 126 -38.07 -6.13 -1.24
CA ALA A 126 -37.37 -7.06 -2.12
C ALA A 126 -37.90 -8.49 -1.92
N ALA A 127 -38.13 -9.21 -3.02
CA ALA A 127 -38.57 -10.60 -2.96
C ALA A 127 -37.39 -11.58 -2.84
N PHE A 128 -36.19 -11.12 -3.23
CA PHE A 128 -34.95 -11.85 -3.18
C PHE A 128 -33.83 -10.90 -2.75
N ASP A 129 -32.88 -11.40 -1.98
CA ASP A 129 -31.66 -10.66 -1.69
C ASP A 129 -30.45 -11.59 -1.46
N GLN A 130 -29.25 -11.02 -1.49
CA GLN A 130 -28.01 -11.70 -1.16
C GLN A 130 -26.91 -10.69 -0.87
N ALA A 131 -26.16 -10.86 0.21
CA ALA A 131 -24.85 -10.23 0.38
C ALA A 131 -23.73 -11.21 0.01
N ILE A 132 -22.60 -10.68 -0.48
CA ILE A 132 -21.39 -11.46 -0.72
C ILE A 132 -20.35 -11.10 0.33
N ARG A 133 -19.73 -12.10 0.95
CA ARG A 133 -18.56 -11.91 1.80
C ARG A 133 -17.31 -12.38 1.08
N PHE A 134 -16.46 -11.43 0.69
CA PHE A 134 -15.18 -11.73 0.05
C PHE A 134 -14.12 -12.05 1.09
N VAL A 135 -13.40 -13.16 0.87
CA VAL A 135 -12.27 -13.56 1.72
C VAL A 135 -11.03 -13.89 0.90
N GLY A 136 -9.87 -13.77 1.54
CA GLY A 136 -8.62 -14.34 1.04
C GLY A 136 -8.54 -15.88 1.20
N PRO A 137 -7.50 -16.52 0.64
CA PRO A 137 -7.20 -17.96 0.75
C PRO A 137 -7.00 -18.47 2.17
N ASP A 138 -6.53 -17.61 3.08
CA ASP A 138 -6.42 -17.89 4.51
C ASP A 138 -7.77 -17.74 5.26
N GLY A 139 -8.80 -17.28 4.55
CA GLY A 139 -10.13 -17.01 5.09
C GLY A 139 -10.28 -15.62 5.71
N GLY A 140 -9.26 -14.77 5.66
CA GLY A 140 -9.30 -13.38 6.13
C GLY A 140 -10.31 -12.53 5.35
N ALA A 141 -10.97 -11.59 6.04
CA ALA A 141 -11.96 -10.70 5.42
C ALA A 141 -11.28 -9.67 4.50
N LEU A 142 -11.83 -9.49 3.29
CA LEU A 142 -11.39 -8.41 2.39
C LEU A 142 -12.16 -7.13 2.68
N ALA A 143 -11.82 -6.48 3.79
CA ALA A 143 -12.50 -5.28 4.29
C ALA A 143 -12.08 -3.99 3.58
N GLY A 144 -13.01 -3.04 3.41
CA GLY A 144 -12.71 -1.72 2.87
C GLY A 144 -12.27 -1.73 1.39
N ILE A 145 -12.71 -2.73 0.62
CA ILE A 145 -12.35 -2.93 -0.79
C ILE A 145 -13.48 -2.44 -1.68
N ASN A 146 -13.17 -1.66 -2.71
CA ASN A 146 -14.14 -1.27 -3.73
C ASN A 146 -14.56 -2.52 -4.51
N TYR A 147 -15.84 -2.68 -4.78
CA TYR A 147 -16.35 -3.75 -5.63
C TYR A 147 -17.25 -3.24 -6.74
N VAL A 148 -17.28 -3.97 -7.85
CA VAL A 148 -18.29 -3.90 -8.90
C VAL A 148 -18.85 -5.31 -9.12
N LEU A 149 -20.11 -5.55 -8.76
CA LEU A 149 -20.83 -6.80 -9.05
C LEU A 149 -21.55 -6.66 -10.39
N HIS A 150 -21.45 -7.68 -11.23
CA HIS A 150 -22.17 -7.81 -12.48
C HIS A 150 -23.22 -8.91 -12.34
N LEU A 151 -24.48 -8.57 -12.63
CA LEU A 151 -25.60 -9.49 -12.61
C LEU A 151 -25.91 -10.01 -14.02
N ALA A 152 -26.53 -11.18 -14.12
CA ALA A 152 -26.91 -11.80 -15.39
C ALA A 152 -27.93 -10.97 -16.19
N ASN A 153 -28.74 -10.15 -15.52
CA ASN A 153 -29.67 -9.21 -16.15
C ASN A 153 -29.00 -7.94 -16.72
N GLY A 154 -27.67 -7.82 -16.61
CA GLY A 154 -26.88 -6.69 -17.09
C GLY A 154 -26.76 -5.52 -16.09
N GLU A 155 -27.42 -5.60 -14.93
CA GLU A 155 -27.23 -4.60 -13.87
C GLU A 155 -25.84 -4.70 -13.23
N THR A 156 -25.37 -3.57 -12.71
CA THR A 156 -24.14 -3.51 -11.91
C THR A 156 -24.42 -2.90 -10.55
N ARG A 157 -23.74 -3.42 -9.52
CA ARG A 157 -23.79 -2.87 -8.16
C ARG A 157 -22.38 -2.52 -7.72
N LYS A 158 -22.20 -1.31 -7.20
CA LYS A 158 -20.90 -0.80 -6.77
C LYS A 158 -20.96 -0.43 -5.30
N GLY A 159 -19.87 -0.62 -4.59
CA GLY A 159 -19.78 -0.25 -3.18
C GLY A 159 -18.40 -0.51 -2.63
N VAL A 160 -18.32 -0.48 -1.30
CA VAL A 160 -17.12 -0.81 -0.54
C VAL A 160 -17.49 -1.90 0.45
N THR A 161 -16.68 -2.94 0.58
CA THR A 161 -16.91 -3.97 1.60
C THR A 161 -16.76 -3.41 3.00
N ASP A 162 -17.57 -3.92 3.93
CA ASP A 162 -17.48 -3.59 5.35
C ASP A 162 -16.27 -4.25 6.05
N ASP A 163 -16.15 -4.07 7.36
CA ASP A 163 -15.06 -4.62 8.19
C ASP A 163 -15.00 -6.16 8.17
N ASP A 164 -16.09 -6.84 7.81
CA ASP A 164 -16.17 -8.29 7.68
C ASP A 164 -15.93 -8.78 6.24
N GLY A 165 -15.65 -7.86 5.31
CA GLY A 165 -15.46 -8.12 3.89
C GLY A 165 -16.77 -8.31 3.12
N THR A 166 -17.88 -7.83 3.67
CA THR A 166 -19.23 -8.07 3.15
C THR A 166 -19.72 -6.88 2.32
N THR A 167 -20.38 -7.16 1.20
CA THR A 167 -21.02 -6.15 0.35
C THR A 167 -22.33 -5.65 0.95
N GLU A 168 -22.82 -4.50 0.46
CA GLU A 168 -24.25 -4.20 0.58
C GLU A 168 -25.10 -5.33 -0.05
N ARG A 169 -26.34 -5.49 0.44
CA ARG A 169 -27.25 -6.52 -0.06
C ARG A 169 -27.71 -6.17 -1.47
N VAL A 170 -27.62 -7.14 -2.37
CA VAL A 170 -28.20 -7.05 -3.71
C VAL A 170 -29.66 -7.46 -3.61
N GLU A 171 -30.56 -6.49 -3.67
CA GLU A 171 -32.01 -6.69 -3.59
C GLU A 171 -32.65 -6.74 -4.98
N THR A 172 -33.44 -7.78 -5.26
CA THR A 172 -34.11 -7.98 -6.55
C THR A 172 -35.56 -8.46 -6.40
N GLN A 173 -36.37 -8.25 -7.44
CA GLN A 173 -37.78 -8.69 -7.48
C GLN A 173 -37.93 -10.13 -8.02
N THR A 174 -36.96 -10.58 -8.81
CA THR A 174 -36.79 -11.94 -9.32
C THR A 174 -35.46 -12.49 -8.83
N GLN A 175 -35.30 -13.81 -8.79
CA GLN A 175 -34.00 -14.42 -8.54
C GLN A 175 -33.03 -14.04 -9.68
N GLU A 176 -31.89 -13.46 -9.32
CA GLU A 176 -30.87 -13.02 -10.27
C GLU A 176 -29.53 -13.66 -9.96
N SER A 177 -28.85 -14.17 -10.97
CA SER A 177 -27.49 -14.67 -10.83
C SER A 177 -26.48 -13.53 -10.85
N LEU A 178 -25.50 -13.60 -9.95
CA LEU A 178 -24.34 -12.72 -9.95
C LEU A 178 -23.24 -13.48 -10.70
N ILE A 179 -22.70 -12.89 -11.77
CA ILE A 179 -21.83 -13.60 -12.71
C ILE A 179 -20.35 -13.25 -12.53
N ARG A 180 -20.05 -12.05 -12.01
CA ARG A 180 -18.67 -11.58 -11.85
C ARG A 180 -18.60 -10.48 -10.80
N ALA A 181 -17.52 -10.45 -10.04
CA ALA A 181 -17.11 -9.30 -9.26
C ALA A 181 -15.79 -8.73 -9.79
N GLU A 182 -15.62 -7.42 -9.74
CA GLU A 182 -14.33 -6.75 -9.87
C GLU A 182 -14.00 -6.11 -8.52
N LEU A 183 -12.87 -6.47 -7.92
CA LEU A 183 -12.41 -5.93 -6.64
C LEU A 183 -11.22 -5.00 -6.86
N SER A 184 -11.22 -3.82 -6.24
CA SER A 184 -10.13 -2.86 -6.33
C SER A 184 -9.89 -2.12 -5.00
N PRO A 185 -8.67 -1.61 -4.75
CA PRO A 185 -8.36 -0.90 -3.52
C PRO A 185 -9.17 0.42 -3.37
N ALA A 186 -9.54 0.79 -2.14
CA ALA A 186 -10.36 1.96 -1.83
C ALA A 186 -9.71 3.33 -2.15
N LYS A 187 -8.39 3.40 -2.28
CA LYS A 187 -7.66 4.60 -2.74
C LYS A 187 -6.52 4.17 -3.69
N PRO A 188 -6.26 4.93 -4.77
CA PRO A 188 -5.00 4.82 -5.48
C PRO A 188 -3.91 5.39 -4.57
N ALA A 189 -3.16 4.49 -3.94
CA ALA A 189 -1.98 4.86 -3.18
C ALA A 189 -0.79 4.98 -4.15
N ALA A 190 -0.07 6.10 -4.06
CA ALA A 190 1.05 6.41 -4.94
C ALA A 190 2.35 6.01 -4.23
N SER A 191 3.03 4.97 -4.72
CA SER A 191 4.42 4.68 -4.37
C SER A 191 5.15 3.76 -5.38
N CYS A 192 6.29 3.18 -4.97
CA CYS A 192 7.65 3.35 -5.51
C CYS A 192 7.97 2.70 -6.85
N CYS A 193 7.13 1.78 -7.35
CA CYS A 193 7.42 1.04 -8.58
C CYS A 193 6.43 1.37 -9.71
N SER A 194 5.86 2.57 -9.69
CA SER A 194 4.97 3.06 -10.74
C SER A 194 5.72 3.34 -12.04
N ARG A 195 5.55 2.46 -13.04
CA ARG A 195 5.54 2.88 -14.44
C ARG A 195 4.35 3.81 -14.65
N ASP A 196 4.51 4.86 -15.46
CA ASP A 196 3.46 5.80 -15.87
C ASP A 196 2.32 5.07 -16.62
N ALA A 197 1.49 4.37 -15.87
CA ALA A 197 0.23 3.79 -16.30
C ALA A 197 -0.67 3.85 -15.06
N ALA A 198 -1.50 4.89 -14.99
CA ALA A 198 -2.61 4.95 -14.06
C ALA A 198 -3.67 3.93 -14.52
N GLY A 199 -3.43 2.65 -14.20
CA GLY A 199 -4.41 1.59 -14.29
C GLY A 199 -5.18 1.49 -12.98
N ASN A 200 -6.50 1.39 -13.08
CA ASN A 200 -7.38 1.16 -11.94
C ASN A 200 -7.32 -0.35 -11.67
N GLU A 201 -6.33 -0.83 -10.91
CA GLU A 201 -6.11 -2.27 -10.64
C GLU A 201 -7.41 -2.91 -10.13
N SER A 202 -7.98 -3.84 -10.91
CA SER A 202 -9.16 -4.59 -10.52
C SER A 202 -8.99 -6.09 -10.75
N VAL A 203 -9.25 -6.88 -9.72
CA VAL A 203 -9.21 -8.35 -9.77
C VAL A 203 -10.61 -8.86 -10.09
N ALA A 204 -10.72 -9.61 -11.18
CA ALA A 204 -11.96 -10.23 -11.60
C ALA A 204 -12.16 -11.58 -10.91
N ILE A 205 -13.30 -11.76 -10.25
CA ILE A 205 -13.69 -13.00 -9.58
C ILE A 205 -14.96 -13.53 -10.25
N ASP A 206 -14.92 -14.79 -10.70
CA ASP A 206 -16.12 -15.49 -11.17
C ASP A 206 -17.02 -15.82 -9.96
N LEU A 207 -18.30 -15.50 -10.10
CA LEU A 207 -19.33 -15.73 -9.09
C LEU A 207 -20.23 -16.92 -9.43
N ALA A 208 -19.73 -17.89 -10.19
CA ALA A 208 -20.46 -19.09 -10.57
C ALA A 208 -21.22 -19.72 -9.39
N GLY A 209 -22.55 -19.81 -9.52
CA GLY A 209 -23.44 -20.36 -8.49
C GLY A 209 -23.87 -19.40 -7.39
N VAL A 210 -23.54 -18.11 -7.49
CA VAL A 210 -24.07 -17.04 -6.62
C VAL A 210 -25.34 -16.45 -7.25
N SER A 211 -26.44 -16.43 -6.49
CA SER A 211 -27.69 -15.81 -6.92
C SER A 211 -28.40 -15.15 -5.74
N THR A 212 -29.22 -14.13 -6.02
CA THR A 212 -30.17 -13.64 -5.01
C THR A 212 -31.15 -14.75 -4.61
N THR A 213 -31.56 -14.75 -3.35
CA THR A 213 -32.37 -15.83 -2.78
C THR A 213 -33.57 -15.27 -2.02
N SER A 214 -34.66 -16.02 -2.02
CA SER A 214 -35.82 -15.74 -1.17
C SER A 214 -35.74 -16.43 0.19
N ALA A 215 -34.70 -17.23 0.42
CA ALA A 215 -34.39 -17.81 1.71
C ALA A 215 -33.63 -16.80 2.57
N GLU A 216 -33.99 -16.69 3.85
CA GLU A 216 -33.26 -15.86 4.82
C GLU A 216 -33.10 -14.39 4.38
N ILE A 217 -34.16 -13.81 3.83
CA ILE A 217 -34.19 -12.40 3.41
C ILE A 217 -33.76 -11.50 4.57
N GLY A 218 -32.84 -10.59 4.30
CA GLY A 218 -32.20 -9.70 5.26
C GLY A 218 -30.94 -10.28 5.93
N THR A 219 -30.70 -11.59 5.86
CA THR A 219 -29.57 -12.26 6.56
C THR A 219 -28.72 -13.18 5.68
N SER A 220 -29.16 -13.55 4.47
CA SER A 220 -28.39 -14.43 3.57
C SER A 220 -27.04 -13.80 3.18
N VAL A 221 -25.94 -14.55 3.36
CA VAL A 221 -24.58 -14.14 2.99
C VAL A 221 -23.87 -15.31 2.32
N GLN A 222 -23.28 -15.09 1.14
CA GLN A 222 -22.53 -16.10 0.41
C GLN A 222 -21.06 -15.75 0.45
N LYS A 223 -20.26 -16.66 1.02
CA LYS A 223 -18.82 -16.52 1.10
C LYS A 223 -18.19 -16.84 -0.25
N VAL A 224 -17.36 -15.93 -0.75
CA VAL A 224 -16.61 -16.09 -2.01
C VAL A 224 -15.13 -15.87 -1.72
N GLU A 225 -14.32 -16.84 -2.12
CA GLU A 225 -12.87 -16.73 -2.03
C GLU A 225 -12.34 -15.99 -3.26
N ALA A 226 -11.65 -14.88 -3.02
CA ALA A 226 -10.95 -14.17 -4.07
C ALA A 226 -9.67 -14.94 -4.41
N LYS A 227 -9.73 -15.77 -5.44
CA LYS A 227 -8.58 -16.51 -5.93
C LYS A 227 -7.77 -15.63 -6.87
N GLY A 228 -6.62 -15.22 -6.37
CA GLY A 228 -5.55 -14.72 -7.19
C GLY A 228 -4.96 -15.78 -8.13
N HIS A 229 -4.38 -15.37 -9.27
CA HIS A 229 -3.57 -16.29 -10.07
C HIS A 229 -2.11 -16.25 -9.58
N GLU A 230 -1.65 -17.41 -9.15
CA GLU A 230 -0.27 -17.66 -8.75
C GLU A 230 0.40 -18.63 -9.73
N ARG A 231 1.70 -18.46 -9.95
CA ARG A 231 2.51 -19.42 -10.70
C ARG A 231 3.86 -19.66 -10.03
N PRO A 232 4.48 -20.83 -10.23
CA PRO A 232 5.89 -21.00 -9.92
C PRO A 232 6.76 -20.12 -10.84
N LEU A 233 8.04 -19.98 -10.48
CA LEU A 233 9.03 -19.39 -11.38
C LEU A 233 9.16 -20.21 -12.68
N THR A 234 9.36 -19.53 -13.81
CA THR A 234 9.69 -20.20 -15.07
C THR A 234 11.15 -20.70 -15.07
N ASP A 235 11.48 -21.62 -15.98
CA ASP A 235 12.87 -22.08 -16.12
C ASP A 235 13.84 -20.92 -16.46
N GLY A 236 13.38 -19.93 -17.24
CA GLY A 236 14.14 -18.73 -17.58
C GLY A 236 14.41 -17.84 -16.37
N GLU A 237 13.38 -17.61 -15.54
CA GLU A 237 13.49 -16.86 -14.28
C GLU A 237 14.40 -17.55 -13.26
N ILE A 238 14.31 -18.88 -13.15
CA ILE A 238 15.19 -19.66 -12.29
C ILE A 238 16.64 -19.55 -12.79
N ALA A 239 16.89 -19.70 -14.09
CA ALA A 239 18.23 -19.58 -14.66
C ALA A 239 18.81 -18.18 -14.43
N MET A 240 17.99 -17.14 -14.65
CA MET A 240 18.32 -15.75 -14.39
C MET A 240 18.70 -15.52 -12.92
N ALA A 241 17.83 -15.86 -11.96
CA ALA A 241 18.13 -15.67 -10.55
C ALA A 241 19.33 -16.50 -10.07
N ARG A 242 19.45 -17.74 -10.55
CA ARG A 242 20.57 -18.64 -10.22
C ARG A 242 21.92 -18.11 -10.68
N SER A 243 21.96 -17.27 -11.71
CA SER A 243 23.21 -16.62 -12.16
C SER A 243 23.84 -15.69 -11.10
N VAL A 244 23.04 -15.21 -10.14
CA VAL A 244 23.47 -14.29 -9.08
C VAL A 244 23.43 -14.95 -7.70
N PHE A 245 22.31 -15.60 -7.35
CA PHE A 245 22.11 -16.19 -6.02
C PHE A 245 22.62 -17.63 -5.90
N GLY A 246 22.96 -18.28 -7.03
CA GLY A 246 23.46 -19.65 -7.04
C GLY A 246 22.51 -20.64 -6.38
N GLY A 247 23.02 -21.39 -5.39
CA GLY A 247 22.22 -22.35 -4.60
C GLY A 247 21.64 -21.78 -3.30
N ALA A 248 21.77 -20.47 -3.04
CA ALA A 248 21.36 -19.87 -1.76
C ALA A 248 19.85 -19.65 -1.61
N VAL A 249 19.10 -19.82 -2.70
CA VAL A 249 17.64 -19.70 -2.72
C VAL A 249 17.03 -21.05 -3.11
N ASP A 250 16.04 -21.50 -2.35
CA ASP A 250 15.10 -22.52 -2.79
C ASP A 250 14.08 -21.90 -3.74
N TYR A 251 14.35 -22.04 -5.04
CA TYR A 251 13.49 -21.52 -6.10
C TYR A 251 12.14 -22.24 -6.20
N SER A 252 12.07 -23.50 -5.72
CA SER A 252 10.87 -24.31 -5.86
C SER A 252 9.72 -23.84 -4.95
N SER A 253 10.05 -23.13 -3.87
CA SER A 253 9.07 -22.55 -2.96
C SER A 253 8.56 -21.17 -3.38
N VAL A 254 9.21 -20.53 -4.38
CA VAL A 254 8.89 -19.16 -4.79
C VAL A 254 7.71 -19.16 -5.74
N LYS A 255 6.74 -18.28 -5.48
CA LYS A 255 5.60 -18.04 -6.35
C LYS A 255 5.52 -16.58 -6.77
N VAL A 256 5.00 -16.35 -7.97
CA VAL A 256 4.65 -15.03 -8.49
C VAL A 256 3.14 -14.94 -8.57
N HIS A 257 2.59 -13.92 -7.94
CA HIS A 257 1.17 -13.63 -7.85
C HIS A 257 0.83 -12.45 -8.77
N ASN A 258 -0.30 -12.51 -9.47
CA ASN A 258 -0.74 -11.48 -10.42
C ASN A 258 -1.71 -10.45 -9.82
N HIS A 259 -1.84 -10.45 -8.51
CA HIS A 259 -2.73 -9.59 -7.76
C HIS A 259 -1.92 -8.94 -6.65
N GLY A 260 -2.25 -7.69 -6.32
CA GLY A 260 -1.67 -7.04 -5.17
C GLY A 260 -1.85 -7.89 -3.90
N TYR A 261 -0.78 -7.98 -3.12
CA TYR A 261 -0.72 -8.32 -1.70
C TYR A 261 -1.77 -7.59 -0.83
N TRP A 262 -2.31 -6.45 -1.29
CA TRP A 262 -3.47 -5.80 -0.66
C TRP A 262 -4.66 -6.76 -0.49
N MET A 263 -4.76 -7.79 -1.33
CA MET A 263 -5.78 -8.84 -1.24
C MET A 263 -5.57 -9.82 -0.07
N PHE A 264 -4.46 -9.78 0.67
CA PHE A 264 -4.26 -10.69 1.83
C PHE A 264 -3.86 -10.00 3.13
N LEU A 265 -3.13 -8.88 3.11
CA LEU A 265 -2.49 -8.37 4.33
C LEU A 265 -2.51 -6.83 4.50
N GLY A 266 -3.34 -6.11 3.75
CA GLY A 266 -3.50 -4.66 3.88
C GLY A 266 -2.67 -3.83 2.89
N PHE A 267 -2.97 -2.53 2.83
CA PHE A 267 -2.72 -1.60 1.72
C PHE A 267 -1.33 -1.66 1.07
N GLN A 268 -1.28 -2.22 -0.14
CA GLN A 268 -0.18 -2.05 -1.09
C GLN A 268 -0.58 -0.98 -2.12
N ASP A 269 0.37 -0.19 -2.60
CA ASP A 269 0.14 0.67 -3.76
C ASP A 269 -0.13 -0.19 -5.01
N GLY A 270 -1.11 0.20 -5.84
CA GLY A 270 -1.53 -0.55 -7.03
C GLY A 270 -0.48 -0.69 -8.15
N ASN A 271 0.71 -0.14 -7.95
CA ASN A 271 1.85 -0.24 -8.87
C ASN A 271 3.14 -0.75 -8.20
N THR A 272 3.08 -1.30 -7.00
CA THR A 272 4.28 -1.73 -6.28
C THR A 272 4.38 -3.25 -6.30
N ALA A 273 5.47 -3.82 -6.81
CA ALA A 273 5.78 -5.23 -6.53
C ALA A 273 6.24 -5.37 -5.07
N VAL A 274 5.88 -6.45 -4.39
CA VAL A 274 6.34 -6.70 -3.02
C VAL A 274 6.68 -8.17 -2.78
N THR A 275 7.66 -8.41 -1.90
CA THR A 275 8.10 -9.76 -1.53
C THR A 275 8.25 -9.94 -0.01
N PRO A 276 7.15 -10.00 0.76
CA PRO A 276 7.20 -9.93 2.23
C PRO A 276 7.44 -11.29 2.92
N ASN A 277 7.13 -12.38 2.22
CA ASN A 277 7.08 -13.73 2.79
C ASN A 277 7.83 -14.76 1.90
N GLY A 278 8.77 -14.27 1.09
CA GLY A 278 9.49 -15.10 0.11
C GLY A 278 8.68 -15.45 -1.14
N GLN A 279 7.49 -14.88 -1.31
CA GLN A 279 6.70 -14.92 -2.54
C GLN A 279 6.53 -13.51 -3.09
N MET A 280 6.44 -13.38 -4.41
CA MET A 280 6.36 -12.10 -5.11
C MET A 280 4.93 -11.77 -5.47
N TYR A 281 4.48 -10.58 -5.12
CA TYR A 281 3.16 -10.08 -5.45
C TYR A 281 3.28 -8.92 -6.44
N MET A 282 2.94 -9.22 -7.69
CA MET A 282 3.01 -8.30 -8.81
C MET A 282 1.60 -7.79 -9.13
N PRO A 283 1.37 -6.47 -9.13
CA PRO A 283 0.14 -5.90 -9.66
C PRO A 283 -0.14 -6.37 -11.08
N SER A 284 -1.42 -6.54 -11.45
CA SER A 284 -1.82 -7.10 -12.75
C SER A 284 -1.19 -6.39 -13.95
N ASP A 285 -0.99 -5.07 -13.84
CA ASP A 285 -0.49 -4.22 -14.94
C ASP A 285 1.00 -4.42 -15.21
N ILE A 286 1.76 -4.90 -14.22
CA ILE A 286 3.19 -5.21 -14.34
C ILE A 286 3.49 -6.70 -14.23
N TYR A 287 2.47 -7.53 -13.99
CA TYR A 287 2.57 -8.97 -14.02
C TYR A 287 3.00 -9.44 -15.41
N LYS A 288 3.94 -10.39 -15.45
CA LYS A 288 4.39 -11.07 -16.67
C LYS A 288 4.33 -12.57 -16.48
N ASP A 289 3.99 -13.28 -17.55
CA ASP A 289 4.05 -14.74 -17.57
C ASP A 289 5.50 -15.25 -17.48
N ASP A 290 6.47 -14.45 -17.95
CA ASP A 290 7.89 -14.72 -17.81
C ASP A 290 8.70 -13.41 -17.80
N TYR A 291 9.32 -13.09 -16.66
CA TYR A 291 10.15 -11.89 -16.47
C TYR A 291 11.53 -12.00 -17.11
N SER A 292 11.96 -13.19 -17.55
CA SER A 292 13.28 -13.39 -18.15
C SER A 292 13.37 -12.90 -19.60
N LEU A 293 12.25 -12.49 -20.22
CA LEU A 293 12.17 -12.19 -21.65
C LEU A 293 12.43 -10.71 -22.02
N ASP A 294 12.28 -9.77 -21.09
CA ASP A 294 12.43 -8.32 -21.34
C ASP A 294 13.33 -7.65 -20.28
N GLY A 295 14.32 -6.87 -20.71
CA GLY A 295 15.34 -6.30 -19.83
C GLY A 295 14.81 -5.39 -18.72
N LEU A 296 13.75 -4.60 -18.98
CA LEU A 296 13.17 -3.75 -17.93
C LEU A 296 12.44 -4.58 -16.86
N ASP A 297 11.85 -5.70 -17.28
CA ASP A 297 11.12 -6.59 -16.39
C ASP A 297 12.07 -7.49 -15.58
N GLN A 298 13.20 -7.90 -16.17
CA GLN A 298 14.30 -8.61 -15.48
C GLN A 298 14.83 -7.82 -14.28
N SER A 299 15.01 -6.51 -14.46
CA SER A 299 15.51 -5.59 -13.43
C SER A 299 14.61 -5.54 -12.18
N LEU A 300 13.29 -5.41 -12.39
CA LEU A 300 12.29 -5.50 -11.32
C LEU A 300 12.30 -6.88 -10.66
N PHE A 301 12.28 -7.95 -11.45
CA PHE A 301 12.26 -9.31 -10.92
C PHE A 301 13.49 -9.62 -10.06
N MET A 302 14.68 -9.19 -10.48
CA MET A 302 15.93 -9.40 -9.73
C MET A 302 16.00 -8.61 -8.43
N HIS A 303 15.36 -7.43 -8.39
CA HIS A 303 15.18 -6.66 -7.16
C HIS A 303 14.29 -7.45 -6.17
N GLU A 304 13.12 -7.91 -6.61
CA GLU A 304 12.21 -8.71 -5.77
C GLU A 304 12.84 -10.04 -5.31
N MET A 305 13.64 -10.68 -6.17
CA MET A 305 14.40 -11.88 -5.79
C MET A 305 15.41 -11.62 -4.66
N ALA A 306 15.97 -10.41 -4.55
CA ALA A 306 16.84 -10.09 -3.43
C ALA A 306 16.08 -10.12 -2.09
N HIS A 307 14.81 -9.71 -2.07
CA HIS A 307 13.96 -9.84 -0.89
C HIS A 307 13.57 -11.29 -0.60
N VAL A 308 13.32 -12.12 -1.62
CA VAL A 308 13.15 -13.57 -1.41
C VAL A 308 14.40 -14.15 -0.73
N TRP A 309 15.58 -13.80 -1.25
CA TRP A 309 16.86 -14.24 -0.69
C TRP A 309 17.05 -13.80 0.76
N GLN A 310 16.81 -12.51 1.08
CA GLN A 310 16.84 -11.98 2.44
C GLN A 310 15.89 -12.76 3.36
N TYR A 311 14.65 -12.97 2.92
CA TYR A 311 13.63 -13.70 3.67
C TYR A 311 14.06 -15.15 3.95
N GLN A 312 14.55 -15.88 2.95
CA GLN A 312 14.95 -17.28 3.11
C GLN A 312 16.18 -17.44 4.02
N LEU A 313 17.05 -16.43 4.11
CA LEU A 313 18.13 -16.40 5.11
C LEU A 313 17.64 -16.04 6.53
N GLY A 314 16.35 -15.74 6.70
CA GLY A 314 15.71 -15.42 7.96
C GLY A 314 15.78 -13.95 8.34
N TYR A 315 16.04 -13.05 7.38
CA TYR A 315 15.91 -11.62 7.60
C TYR A 315 14.44 -11.23 7.63
N GLY A 316 14.01 -10.52 8.68
CA GLY A 316 12.65 -10.00 8.78
C GLY A 316 12.48 -8.84 7.81
N VAL A 317 11.95 -9.11 6.62
CA VAL A 317 11.58 -8.09 5.63
C VAL A 317 10.41 -7.27 6.23
N LYS A 318 10.71 -6.12 6.86
CA LYS A 318 9.72 -5.30 7.58
C LYS A 318 9.00 -4.34 6.62
N TRP A 319 7.68 -4.38 6.62
CA TRP A 319 6.79 -3.82 5.58
C TRP A 319 6.34 -2.34 5.72
N HIS A 320 6.74 -1.57 6.73
CA HIS A 320 5.99 -0.33 7.06
C HIS A 320 6.59 1.02 6.59
N GLY A 321 7.40 1.06 5.51
CA GLY A 321 8.14 2.28 5.14
C GLY A 321 8.25 2.67 3.65
N LEU A 322 7.60 1.96 2.72
CA LEU A 322 7.61 2.33 1.30
C LEU A 322 6.41 3.24 0.97
N THR A 323 6.52 4.53 1.33
CA THR A 323 5.73 5.59 0.69
C THR A 323 6.72 6.50 -0.03
N VAL A 324 7.12 6.12 -1.23
CA VAL A 324 8.07 6.90 -2.02
C VAL A 324 7.57 6.94 -3.46
N THR A 325 7.42 8.14 -3.99
CA THR A 325 6.95 8.41 -5.34
C THR A 325 7.89 7.84 -6.41
N SER A 326 7.39 7.70 -7.64
CA SER A 326 7.99 7.13 -8.86
C SER A 326 9.34 7.71 -9.34
N ARG A 327 10.19 8.22 -8.45
CA ARG A 327 11.55 8.71 -8.74
C ARG A 327 12.60 8.41 -7.68
N GLY A 328 12.32 7.57 -6.69
CA GLY A 328 13.25 7.29 -5.60
C GLY A 328 13.49 8.54 -4.76
N ALA A 329 12.90 8.59 -3.57
CA ALA A 329 13.29 9.57 -2.57
C ALA A 329 14.81 9.48 -2.41
N GLU A 330 15.51 10.62 -2.45
CA GLU A 330 16.97 10.69 -2.46
C GLU A 330 17.66 9.87 -1.36
N ALA A 331 16.94 9.51 -0.30
CA ALA A 331 17.36 8.65 0.80
C ALA A 331 17.61 7.17 0.42
N TYR A 332 17.06 6.67 -0.70
CA TYR A 332 17.17 5.26 -1.12
C TYR A 332 18.08 5.04 -2.33
N ARG A 333 18.60 6.12 -2.94
CA ARG A 333 19.71 6.00 -3.90
C ARG A 333 20.94 5.50 -3.15
N TYR A 334 21.50 4.39 -3.58
CA TYR A 334 22.79 3.97 -3.06
C TYR A 334 23.91 4.71 -3.80
N ALA A 335 25.10 4.71 -3.20
CA ALA A 335 26.34 5.09 -3.88
C ALA A 335 27.42 4.15 -3.37
N ILE A 336 28.20 3.55 -4.28
CA ILE A 336 29.26 2.64 -3.87
C ILE A 336 30.35 3.43 -3.16
N THR A 337 30.42 3.24 -1.84
CA THR A 337 31.46 3.84 -1.00
C THR A 337 32.65 2.88 -0.90
N PRO A 338 33.89 3.33 -1.22
CA PRO A 338 35.07 2.48 -1.09
C PRO A 338 35.21 1.88 0.32
N GLY A 339 35.46 0.57 0.38
CA GLY A 339 35.63 -0.17 1.64
C GLY A 339 34.33 -0.63 2.30
N LYS A 340 33.16 -0.27 1.78
CA LYS A 340 31.88 -0.88 2.19
C LYS A 340 31.64 -2.20 1.47
N THR A 341 30.96 -3.10 2.15
CA THR A 341 30.43 -4.38 1.67
C THR A 341 28.91 -4.29 1.49
N LEU A 342 28.29 -5.28 0.84
CA LEU A 342 26.82 -5.33 0.69
C LEU A 342 26.07 -5.19 2.02
N ALA A 343 26.59 -5.79 3.09
CA ALA A 343 26.00 -5.76 4.44
C ALA A 343 25.92 -4.36 5.07
N ASP A 344 26.69 -3.39 4.55
CA ASP A 344 26.71 -2.00 5.02
C ASP A 344 25.62 -1.11 4.38
N TYR A 345 24.75 -1.72 3.56
CA TYR A 345 23.61 -1.08 2.91
C TYR A 345 22.31 -1.65 3.48
N ASN A 346 21.26 -0.83 3.46
CA ASN A 346 19.93 -1.27 3.91
C ASN A 346 19.30 -2.27 2.91
N MET A 347 18.20 -2.93 3.31
CA MET A 347 17.61 -4.02 2.53
C MET A 347 17.22 -3.64 1.09
N GLU A 348 16.71 -2.42 0.87
CA GLU A 348 16.32 -1.89 -0.44
C GLU A 348 17.54 -1.56 -1.30
N GLN A 349 18.54 -0.92 -0.69
CA GLN A 349 19.80 -0.64 -1.35
C GLN A 349 20.53 -1.93 -1.75
N GLN A 350 20.47 -2.97 -0.93
CA GLN A 350 20.99 -4.28 -1.31
C GLN A 350 20.26 -4.85 -2.52
N ALA A 351 18.93 -4.76 -2.54
CA ALA A 351 18.11 -5.23 -3.66
C ALA A 351 18.44 -4.49 -4.96
N ASP A 352 18.58 -3.16 -4.91
CA ASP A 352 19.00 -2.36 -6.06
C ASP A 352 20.44 -2.66 -6.51
N ILE A 353 21.40 -2.80 -5.59
CA ILE A 353 22.79 -3.16 -5.92
C ILE A 353 22.85 -4.52 -6.62
N ILE A 354 22.10 -5.51 -6.14
CA ILE A 354 22.06 -6.86 -6.69
C ILE A 354 21.38 -6.87 -8.07
N SER A 355 20.26 -6.17 -8.21
CA SER A 355 19.56 -6.01 -9.49
C SER A 355 20.45 -5.29 -10.53
N ASP A 356 21.07 -4.18 -10.15
CA ASP A 356 21.97 -3.43 -11.02
C ASP A 356 23.22 -4.26 -11.41
N TYR A 357 23.77 -5.07 -10.50
CA TYR A 357 24.85 -6.01 -10.83
C TYR A 357 24.42 -7.01 -11.89
N TYR A 358 23.22 -7.59 -11.77
CA TYR A 358 22.68 -8.47 -12.80
C TYR A 358 22.59 -7.74 -14.14
N MET A 359 21.90 -6.60 -14.18
CA MET A 359 21.68 -5.85 -15.41
C MET A 359 22.99 -5.41 -16.06
N ILE A 360 23.93 -4.86 -15.29
CA ILE A 360 25.17 -4.26 -15.81
C ILE A 360 26.24 -5.32 -16.12
N VAL A 361 26.43 -6.29 -15.23
CA VAL A 361 27.59 -7.21 -15.29
C VAL A 361 27.21 -8.56 -15.91
N VAL A 362 26.02 -9.08 -15.62
CA VAL A 362 25.61 -10.43 -16.06
C VAL A 362 24.87 -10.38 -17.39
N ALA A 363 23.83 -9.55 -17.49
CA ALA A 363 23.00 -9.40 -18.69
C ALA A 363 23.62 -8.47 -19.74
N ASN A 364 24.59 -7.63 -19.34
CA ASN A 364 25.20 -6.60 -20.19
C ASN A 364 24.15 -5.64 -20.80
N ASP A 365 23.15 -5.27 -19.99
CA ASP A 365 22.01 -4.42 -20.32
C ASP A 365 21.89 -3.25 -19.32
N ALA A 366 22.99 -2.51 -19.18
CA ALA A 366 23.08 -1.34 -18.31
C ALA A 366 21.96 -0.29 -18.50
N PRO A 367 21.42 -0.04 -19.71
CA PRO A 367 20.30 0.91 -19.89
C PRO A 367 19.03 0.57 -19.11
N ASN A 368 18.81 -0.71 -18.77
CA ASN A 368 17.62 -1.19 -18.07
C ASN A 368 17.84 -1.40 -16.55
N ALA A 369 19.00 -1.01 -16.03
CA ALA A 369 19.28 -0.98 -14.60
C ALA A 369 18.42 0.09 -13.87
N ARG A 370 18.10 -0.11 -12.59
CA ARG A 370 17.20 0.76 -11.80
C ARG A 370 17.90 2.07 -11.38
N GLY A 371 19.23 2.02 -11.18
CA GLY A 371 20.09 3.15 -10.80
C GLY A 371 20.24 3.30 -9.27
N SER A 372 21.44 3.43 -8.70
CA SER A 372 22.30 4.62 -8.73
C SER A 372 23.79 4.29 -8.47
N GLY A 373 24.68 4.35 -9.47
CA GLY A 373 26.07 4.78 -9.24
C GLY A 373 27.19 3.76 -8.97
N GLY A 374 27.20 2.58 -9.62
CA GLY A 374 28.36 1.68 -9.62
C GLY A 374 28.84 1.29 -11.02
N THR A 375 30.13 1.46 -11.30
CA THR A 375 30.79 0.79 -12.44
C THR A 375 30.83 -0.73 -12.22
N PRO A 376 31.02 -1.56 -13.26
CA PRO A 376 31.16 -3.02 -13.09
C PRO A 376 32.18 -3.42 -12.01
N ALA A 377 33.32 -2.74 -11.94
CA ALA A 377 34.36 -3.00 -10.93
C ALA A 377 33.91 -2.64 -9.51
N GLN A 378 33.16 -1.54 -9.35
CA GLN A 378 32.60 -1.13 -8.06
C GLN A 378 31.53 -2.11 -7.57
N LEU A 379 30.67 -2.59 -8.47
CA LEU A 379 29.64 -3.59 -8.14
C LEU A 379 30.28 -4.93 -7.77
N GLN A 380 31.28 -5.39 -8.52
CA GLN A 380 32.05 -6.60 -8.17
C GLN A 380 32.73 -6.45 -6.80
N SER A 381 33.28 -5.27 -6.49
CA SER A 381 33.94 -5.03 -5.21
C SER A 381 32.98 -5.02 -4.03
N VAL A 382 31.83 -4.36 -4.13
CA VAL A 382 30.86 -4.28 -3.01
C VAL A 382 30.19 -5.64 -2.76
N LEU A 383 30.02 -6.43 -3.82
CA LEU A 383 29.42 -7.77 -3.79
C LEU A 383 30.43 -8.90 -3.60
N ALA A 384 31.72 -8.61 -3.39
CA ALA A 384 32.76 -9.66 -3.39
C ALA A 384 32.45 -10.82 -2.42
N ASP A 385 32.08 -10.51 -1.18
CA ASP A 385 31.74 -11.52 -0.16
C ASP A 385 30.41 -12.23 -0.49
N PHE A 386 29.44 -11.48 -1.02
CA PHE A 386 28.17 -12.04 -1.49
C PHE A 386 28.38 -13.03 -2.64
N LEU A 387 29.15 -12.67 -3.67
CA LEU A 387 29.42 -13.53 -4.83
C LEU A 387 30.24 -14.76 -4.44
N ALA A 388 31.11 -14.65 -3.43
CA ALA A 388 31.86 -15.79 -2.91
C ALA A 388 30.97 -16.77 -2.14
N ASN A 389 29.99 -16.27 -1.37
CA ASN A 389 29.06 -17.11 -0.62
C ASN A 389 27.68 -16.42 -0.44
N PRO A 390 26.77 -16.55 -1.42
CA PRO A 390 25.47 -15.90 -1.34
C PRO A 390 24.61 -16.42 -0.17
N GLY A 391 24.90 -17.63 0.35
CA GLY A 391 24.19 -18.21 1.49
C GLY A 391 24.63 -17.68 2.87
N SER A 392 25.64 -16.80 2.93
CA SER A 392 26.10 -16.25 4.21
C SER A 392 25.13 -15.20 4.74
N LYS A 393 24.68 -15.36 5.99
CA LYS A 393 23.91 -14.35 6.71
C LYS A 393 24.69 -13.07 6.99
N GLU A 394 26.02 -13.10 6.89
CA GLU A 394 26.87 -11.92 7.06
C GLU A 394 26.67 -10.88 5.94
N ASN A 395 26.05 -11.27 4.81
CA ASN A 395 25.69 -10.37 3.72
C ASN A 395 24.39 -9.60 3.99
N LEU A 396 23.59 -10.00 4.98
CA LEU A 396 22.35 -9.30 5.34
C LEU A 396 22.67 -7.93 5.96
N PRO A 397 21.72 -6.98 5.93
CA PRO A 397 21.91 -5.68 6.55
C PRO A 397 22.30 -5.79 8.02
N ARG A 398 23.27 -4.98 8.45
CA ARG A 398 23.78 -4.91 9.83
C ARG A 398 22.92 -4.10 10.78
#